data_AF-A0AAX3WWZ0-F1
#
_entry.id   AF-A0AAX3WWZ0-F1
#
_cell.length_a   1.000
_cell.length_b   1.000
_cell.length_c   1.000
_cell.angle_alpha   90.00
_cell.angle_beta   90.00
_cell.angle_gamma   90.00
#
_symmetry.space_group_name_H-M   'P 1'
#
loop_
_entity.id
_entity.type
_entity.pdbx_description
1 polymer ?
#
loop_
_entity_poly.entity_id
_entity_poly.type
_entity_poly.pdbx_seq_one_letter_code
_entity_poly.pdbx_strand_id
1 'polypeptide(L)'
;MKITTKFLGEIEISEQDILKFEHGLLGLEDEKKFVLLPLDADLPLAMLQSINNAEIGFVVAFPFAFKKDYSFDISEEDREQLQIEKQEDVLTYAIVTMKESLQDSTINLLAPVIINIGAKCGKQIVLQDNKSYPLRYPLQALEGSAK
;
A
#
# COMPACT_ATOMS: atom_id res chain seq x y z
N MET A 1 -5.77 16.16 13.89
CA MET A 1 -4.39 16.22 14.41
C MET A 1 -3.43 16.51 13.26
N LYS A 2 -2.37 17.27 13.50
CA LYS A 2 -1.39 17.63 12.47
C LYS A 2 -0.20 16.68 12.47
N ILE A 3 0.23 16.25 11.30
CA ILE A 3 1.45 15.45 11.12
C ILE A 3 2.30 16.03 9.98
N THR A 4 3.61 15.89 10.09
CA THR A 4 4.54 16.16 8.99
C THR A 4 4.70 14.89 8.18
N THR A 5 4.57 15.00 6.87
CA THR A 5 4.71 13.88 5.92
C THR A 5 5.98 14.02 5.11
N LYS A 6 6.44 12.89 4.55
CA LYS A 6 7.68 12.83 3.78
C LYS A 6 7.65 13.69 2.51
N PHE A 7 6.51 13.73 1.83
CA PHE A 7 6.40 14.32 0.49
C PHE A 7 5.35 15.43 0.37
N LEU A 8 4.35 15.48 1.26
CA LEU A 8 3.21 16.40 1.16
C LEU A 8 3.28 17.56 2.17
N GLY A 9 4.36 17.66 2.95
CA GLY A 9 4.48 18.66 4.00
C GLY A 9 3.59 18.36 5.21
N GLU A 10 3.16 19.41 5.91
CA GLU A 10 2.25 19.29 7.06
C GLU A 10 0.80 19.13 6.58
N ILE A 11 0.11 18.13 7.10
CA ILE A 11 -1.30 17.88 6.81
C ILE A 11 -2.09 17.71 8.11
N GLU A 12 -3.41 17.87 8.01
CA GLU A 12 -4.33 17.53 9.08
C GLU A 12 -5.04 16.21 8.78
N ILE A 13 -4.99 15.28 9.73
CA ILE A 13 -5.66 13.98 9.68
C ILE A 13 -6.62 13.83 10.86
N SER A 14 -7.64 12.99 10.72
CA SER A 14 -8.50 12.61 11.84
C SER A 14 -8.00 11.30 12.46
N GLU A 15 -8.26 11.08 13.76
CA GLU A 15 -7.89 9.81 14.42
C GLU A 15 -8.55 8.60 13.76
N GLN A 16 -9.72 8.83 13.15
CA GLN A 16 -10.45 7.83 12.39
C GLN A 16 -9.75 7.43 11.07
N ASP A 17 -8.76 8.19 10.59
CA ASP A 17 -8.04 7.87 9.34
C ASP A 17 -6.81 6.99 9.61
N ILE A 18 -6.49 6.74 10.89
CA ILE A 18 -5.32 5.99 11.31
C ILE A 18 -5.57 4.50 11.11
N LEU A 19 -4.70 3.88 10.32
CA LEU A 19 -4.58 2.44 10.11
C LEU A 19 -3.59 1.84 11.10
N LYS A 20 -3.98 0.75 11.75
CA LYS A 20 -3.14 0.00 12.70
C LYS A 20 -2.49 -1.20 12.04
N PHE A 21 -1.17 -1.29 12.15
CA PHE A 21 -0.37 -2.41 11.68
C PHE A 21 0.20 -3.12 12.90
N GLU A 22 -0.43 -4.22 13.34
CA GLU A 22 -0.11 -4.87 14.61
C GLU A 22 1.37 -5.28 14.72
N HIS A 23 1.91 -5.75 13.60
CA HIS A 23 3.30 -6.20 13.43
C HIS A 23 4.16 -5.19 12.66
N GLY A 24 3.63 -3.99 12.38
CA GLY A 24 4.27 -3.01 11.52
C GLY A 24 4.39 -3.46 10.05
N LEU A 25 5.39 -2.91 9.36
CA LEU A 25 5.78 -3.33 8.01
C LEU A 25 7.09 -4.13 8.06
N LEU A 26 7.41 -4.89 7.02
CA LEU A 26 8.63 -5.70 6.96
C LEU A 26 9.87 -4.80 7.10
N GLY A 27 10.70 -5.05 8.13
CA GLY A 27 11.88 -4.23 8.45
C GLY A 27 11.56 -2.90 9.15
N LEU A 28 10.30 -2.69 9.54
CA LEU A 28 9.80 -1.54 10.29
C LEU A 28 8.76 -2.00 11.33
N GLU A 29 9.11 -2.99 12.13
CA GLU A 29 8.20 -3.67 13.06
C GLU A 29 7.69 -2.74 14.19
N ASP A 30 8.42 -1.68 14.48
CA ASP A 30 8.06 -0.64 15.46
C ASP A 30 7.07 0.40 14.89
N GLU A 31 6.96 0.50 13.57
CA GLU A 31 6.05 1.44 12.90
C GLU A 31 4.66 0.82 12.79
N LYS A 32 3.78 1.12 13.75
CA LYS A 32 2.47 0.45 13.89
C LYS A 32 1.26 1.27 13.49
N LYS A 33 1.46 2.52 13.08
CA LYS A 33 0.37 3.45 12.81
C LYS A 33 0.68 4.26 11.56
N PHE A 34 -0.18 4.11 10.56
CA PHE A 34 -0.06 4.79 9.29
C PHE A 34 -1.34 5.50 8.93
N VAL A 35 -1.25 6.44 8.00
CA VAL A 35 -2.38 7.00 7.28
C VAL A 35 -2.16 6.78 5.78
N LEU A 36 -3.25 6.52 5.05
CA LEU A 36 -3.23 6.39 3.61
C LEU A 36 -3.74 7.67 2.97
N LEU A 37 -2.90 8.31 2.16
CA LEU A 37 -3.15 9.64 1.60
C LEU A 37 -3.08 9.57 0.08
N PRO A 38 -4.19 9.80 -0.65
CA PRO A 38 -4.14 9.86 -2.12
C PRO A 38 -3.15 10.93 -2.58
N LEU A 39 -2.31 10.62 -3.57
CA LEU A 39 -1.40 11.61 -4.16
C LEU A 39 -2.09 12.47 -5.21
N ASP A 40 -2.96 11.84 -6.00
CA ASP A 40 -3.83 12.47 -7.01
C ASP A 40 -5.08 11.59 -7.16
N ALA A 41 -6.24 12.19 -7.40
CA ALA A 41 -7.50 11.46 -7.54
C ALA A 41 -7.56 10.60 -8.82
N ASP A 42 -6.82 11.00 -9.86
CA ASP A 42 -6.81 10.33 -11.16
C ASP A 42 -5.66 9.31 -11.29
N LEU A 43 -4.77 9.22 -10.29
CA LEU A 43 -3.65 8.29 -10.28
C LEU A 43 -3.94 7.09 -9.38
N PRO A 44 -3.51 5.88 -9.76
CA PRO A 44 -3.62 4.70 -8.91
C PRO A 44 -2.54 4.69 -7.81
N LEU A 45 -2.17 5.86 -7.28
CA LEU A 45 -1.06 6.09 -6.37
C LEU A 45 -1.52 6.79 -5.09
N ALA A 46 -1.00 6.32 -3.97
CA ALA A 46 -1.19 6.93 -2.67
C ALA A 46 0.14 6.93 -1.89
N MET A 47 0.17 7.67 -0.79
CA MET A 47 1.23 7.66 0.19
C MET A 47 0.74 6.95 1.46
N LEU A 48 1.43 5.89 1.85
CA LEU A 48 1.29 5.26 3.14
C LEU A 48 2.31 5.90 4.09
N GLN A 49 1.84 6.79 4.96
CA GLN A 49 2.67 7.65 5.81
C GLN A 49 2.61 7.22 7.26
N SER A 50 3.76 7.02 7.91
CA SER A 50 3.80 6.82 9.36
C SER A 50 3.35 8.10 10.06
N ILE A 51 2.50 7.96 11.08
CA ILE A 51 2.09 9.11 11.90
C ILE A 51 3.13 9.47 12.97
N ASN A 52 4.08 8.56 13.24
CA ASN A 52 5.09 8.74 14.29
C ASN A 52 6.42 9.24 13.72
N ASN A 53 6.68 9.00 12.43
CA ASN A 53 7.96 9.32 11.80
C ASN A 53 7.75 9.93 10.41
N ALA A 54 8.06 11.22 10.29
CA ALA A 54 7.90 11.98 9.04
C ALA A 54 8.76 11.42 7.88
N GLU A 55 9.90 10.80 8.18
CA GLU A 55 10.81 10.25 7.17
C GLU A 55 10.34 8.89 6.61
N ILE A 56 9.36 8.27 7.27
CA ILE A 56 8.79 6.98 6.89
C ILE A 56 7.46 7.21 6.17
N GLY A 57 7.58 7.29 4.84
CA GLY A 57 6.46 7.36 3.93
C GLY A 57 6.77 6.55 2.67
N PHE A 58 5.81 5.76 2.23
CA PHE A 58 5.92 4.90 1.05
C PHE A 58 4.94 5.35 -0.01
N VAL A 59 5.42 5.49 -1.25
CA VAL A 59 4.51 5.51 -2.39
C VAL A 59 3.98 4.10 -2.57
N VAL A 60 2.67 3.95 -2.63
CA VAL A 60 1.97 2.69 -2.84
C VAL A 60 1.02 2.84 -4.02
N ALA A 61 0.74 1.74 -4.71
CA ALA A 61 -0.15 1.74 -5.86
C ALA A 61 -1.14 0.59 -5.82
N PHE A 62 -2.29 0.76 -6.50
CA PHE A 62 -3.18 -0.36 -6.78
C PHE A 62 -2.50 -1.31 -7.77
N PRO A 63 -2.13 -2.54 -7.37
CA PRO A 63 -1.34 -3.43 -8.23
C PRO A 63 -2.09 -3.85 -9.49
N PHE A 64 -3.43 -3.95 -9.40
CA PHE A 64 -4.30 -4.33 -10.52
C PHE A 64 -4.27 -3.33 -11.69
N ALA A 65 -3.89 -2.07 -11.44
CA ALA A 65 -3.71 -1.07 -12.48
C ALA A 65 -2.50 -1.38 -13.39
N PHE A 66 -1.50 -2.10 -12.87
CA PHE A 66 -0.24 -2.38 -13.57
C PHE A 66 -0.11 -3.85 -13.98
N LYS A 67 -0.69 -4.77 -13.21
CA LYS A 67 -0.78 -6.20 -13.52
C LYS A 67 -2.24 -6.64 -13.45
N LYS A 68 -2.90 -6.70 -14.62
CA LYS A 68 -4.34 -7.01 -14.73
C LYS A 68 -4.73 -8.39 -14.21
N ASP A 69 -3.81 -9.35 -14.28
CA ASP A 69 -3.96 -10.73 -13.81
C ASP A 69 -3.39 -10.94 -12.39
N TYR A 70 -3.22 -9.86 -11.61
CA TYR A 70 -2.79 -9.96 -10.22
C TYR A 70 -3.93 -10.51 -9.35
N SER A 71 -3.73 -11.70 -8.77
CA SER A 71 -4.73 -12.41 -7.97
C SER A 71 -4.02 -13.34 -7.00
N PHE A 72 -4.38 -13.31 -5.73
CA PHE A 72 -3.77 -14.19 -4.73
C PHE A 72 -4.79 -14.48 -3.64
N ASP A 73 -4.57 -15.59 -2.94
CA ASP A 73 -5.37 -15.96 -1.79
C ASP A 73 -4.75 -15.37 -0.52
N ILE A 74 -5.61 -14.84 0.36
CA ILE A 74 -5.23 -14.45 1.71
C ILE A 74 -5.46 -15.67 2.61
N SER A 75 -4.45 -16.05 3.40
CA SER A 75 -4.58 -17.19 4.31
C SER A 75 -5.67 -16.95 5.36
N GLU A 76 -6.25 -18.02 5.91
CA GLU A 76 -7.25 -17.90 6.98
C GLU A 76 -6.70 -17.13 8.19
N GLU A 77 -5.43 -17.39 8.55
CA GLU A 77 -4.74 -16.69 9.64
C GLU A 77 -4.62 -15.18 9.36
N ASP A 78 -4.22 -14.79 8.15
CA ASP A 78 -4.15 -13.38 7.77
C ASP A 78 -5.53 -12.73 7.74
N ARG A 79 -6.55 -13.48 7.29
CA ARG A 79 -7.94 -13.01 7.24
C ARG A 79 -8.47 -12.71 8.64
N GLU A 80 -8.18 -13.59 9.61
CA GLU A 80 -8.52 -13.40 11.02
C GLU A 80 -7.81 -12.18 11.62
N GLN A 81 -6.51 -12.04 11.41
CA GLN A 81 -5.73 -10.90 11.93
C GLN A 81 -6.19 -9.56 11.34
N LEU A 82 -6.56 -9.56 10.05
CA LEU A 82 -7.11 -8.40 9.35
C LEU A 82 -8.60 -8.20 9.58
N GLN A 83 -9.26 -9.08 10.34
CA GLN A 83 -10.70 -9.01 10.65
C GLN A 83 -11.58 -8.90 9.38
N ILE A 84 -11.18 -9.61 8.32
CA ILE A 84 -11.86 -9.53 7.03
C ILE A 84 -13.09 -10.44 7.06
N GLU A 85 -14.27 -9.83 7.01
CA GLU A 85 -15.55 -10.54 6.87
C GLU A 85 -16.02 -10.59 5.40
N LYS A 86 -15.74 -9.52 4.64
CA LYS A 86 -16.13 -9.38 3.23
C LYS A 86 -14.97 -8.85 2.40
N GLN A 87 -14.93 -9.27 1.14
CA GLN A 87 -13.91 -8.81 0.20
C GLN A 87 -14.00 -7.30 -0.11
N GLU A 88 -15.21 -6.73 -0.04
CA GLU A 88 -15.48 -5.31 -0.28
C GLU A 88 -14.76 -4.38 0.73
N ASP A 89 -14.43 -4.89 1.91
CA ASP A 89 -13.73 -4.14 2.96
C ASP A 89 -12.21 -4.11 2.74
N VAL A 90 -11.70 -4.81 1.72
CA VAL A 90 -10.27 -5.02 1.51
C VAL A 90 -9.73 -4.12 0.41
N LEU A 91 -8.78 -3.26 0.77
CA LEU A 91 -7.93 -2.56 -0.17
C LEU A 91 -6.59 -3.27 -0.28
N THR A 92 -6.14 -3.49 -1.52
CA THR A 92 -4.82 -4.06 -1.81
C THR A 92 -3.95 -3.01 -2.46
N TYR A 93 -2.81 -2.74 -1.84
CA TYR A 93 -1.76 -1.88 -2.34
C TYR A 93 -0.46 -2.66 -2.49
N ALA A 94 0.46 -2.16 -3.31
CA ALA A 94 1.83 -2.64 -3.36
C ALA A 94 2.81 -1.47 -3.33
N ILE A 95 3.94 -1.66 -2.64
CA ILE A 95 4.93 -0.61 -2.43
C ILE A 95 5.69 -0.34 -3.73
N VAL A 96 5.82 0.94 -4.06
CA VAL A 96 6.56 1.41 -5.22
C VAL A 96 7.96 1.84 -4.80
N THR A 97 8.96 1.31 -5.51
CA THR A 97 10.31 1.87 -5.54
C THR A 97 10.38 2.93 -6.63
N MET A 98 10.25 4.19 -6.22
CA MET A 98 10.34 5.34 -7.11
C MET A 98 11.77 5.56 -7.60
N LYS A 99 11.92 5.82 -8.91
CA LYS A 99 13.13 6.33 -9.55
C LYS A 99 12.88 7.74 -10.11
N GLU A 100 13.80 8.25 -10.93
CA GLU A 100 13.67 9.58 -11.57
C GLU A 100 12.39 9.72 -12.40
N SER A 101 11.92 8.62 -13.02
CA SER A 101 10.66 8.55 -13.74
C SER A 101 9.79 7.40 -13.24
N LEU A 102 8.47 7.53 -13.41
CA LEU A 102 7.53 6.43 -13.09
C LEU A 102 7.81 5.20 -13.97
N GLN A 103 8.23 5.40 -15.21
CA GLN A 103 8.50 4.33 -16.18
C GLN A 103 9.70 3.46 -15.77
N ASP A 104 10.68 4.06 -15.10
CA ASP A 104 11.85 3.35 -14.57
C ASP A 104 11.60 2.77 -13.17
N SER A 105 10.49 3.15 -12.53
CA SER A 105 10.10 2.72 -11.20
C SER A 105 9.57 1.28 -11.21
N THR A 106 9.59 0.64 -10.05
CA THR A 106 9.09 -0.74 -9.91
C THR A 106 8.13 -0.86 -8.75
N ILE A 107 7.16 -1.77 -8.86
CA ILE A 107 6.21 -2.11 -7.80
C ILE A 107 6.50 -3.52 -7.27
N ASN A 108 6.42 -3.68 -5.95
CA ASN A 108 6.62 -4.95 -5.28
C ASN A 108 5.33 -5.75 -5.21
N LEU A 109 5.15 -6.68 -6.16
CA LEU A 109 3.96 -7.55 -6.21
C LEU A 109 4.08 -8.76 -5.28
N LEU A 110 5.28 -9.07 -4.80
CA LEU A 110 5.52 -10.21 -3.92
C LEU A 110 5.02 -9.95 -2.50
N ALA A 111 5.04 -8.69 -2.04
CA ALA A 111 4.68 -8.34 -0.68
C ALA A 111 3.61 -7.21 -0.63
N PRO A 112 2.36 -7.49 -1.05
CA PRO A 112 1.28 -6.51 -1.00
C PRO A 112 0.97 -6.07 0.43
N VAL A 113 0.48 -4.83 0.53
CA VAL A 113 -0.10 -4.24 1.74
C VAL A 113 -1.61 -4.38 1.65
N ILE A 114 -2.17 -5.19 2.54
CA ILE A 114 -3.61 -5.43 2.65
C ILE A 114 -4.15 -4.55 3.76
N ILE A 115 -5.22 -3.83 3.48
CA ILE A 115 -5.87 -2.92 4.42
C ILE A 115 -7.35 -3.29 4.51
N ASN A 116 -7.83 -3.50 5.72
CA ASN A 116 -9.27 -3.56 5.99
C ASN A 116 -9.76 -2.17 6.40
N ILE A 117 -10.61 -1.55 5.59
CA ILE A 117 -11.09 -0.18 5.83
C ILE A 117 -12.09 -0.09 6.98
N GLY A 118 -12.89 -1.15 7.19
CA GLY A 118 -13.87 -1.21 8.27
C GLY A 118 -13.20 -1.35 9.63
N ALA A 119 -12.27 -2.29 9.74
CA ALA A 119 -11.50 -2.56 10.96
C ALA A 119 -10.33 -1.58 11.18
N LYS A 120 -9.95 -0.81 10.14
CA LYS A 120 -8.82 0.14 10.14
C LYS A 120 -7.51 -0.50 10.56
N CYS A 121 -7.27 -1.70 10.04
CA CYS A 121 -6.03 -2.42 10.24
C CYS A 121 -5.39 -2.77 8.90
N GLY A 122 -4.09 -3.00 8.91
CA GLY A 122 -3.35 -3.41 7.73
C GLY A 122 -2.22 -4.38 8.07
N LYS A 123 -1.80 -5.12 7.05
CA LYS A 123 -0.71 -6.10 7.11
C LYS A 123 0.00 -6.15 5.78
N GLN A 124 1.32 -6.26 5.82
CA GLN A 124 2.11 -6.61 4.65
C GLN A 124 2.26 -8.13 4.59
N ILE A 125 1.73 -8.75 3.54
CA ILE A 125 1.73 -10.22 3.38
C ILE A 125 2.77 -10.59 2.33
N VAL A 126 3.63 -11.57 2.60
CA VAL A 126 4.57 -12.10 1.60
C VAL A 126 3.93 -13.28 0.89
N LEU A 127 3.68 -13.14 -0.41
CA LEU A 127 3.13 -14.19 -1.25
C LEU A 127 4.16 -15.29 -1.50
N GLN A 128 3.72 -16.53 -1.64
CA GLN A 128 4.62 -17.67 -1.88
C GLN A 128 5.02 -17.80 -3.36
N ASP A 129 4.16 -17.36 -4.29
CA ASP A 129 4.40 -17.47 -5.74
C ASP A 129 5.25 -16.31 -6.27
N ASN A 130 6.56 -16.38 -5.99
CA ASN A 130 7.54 -15.40 -6.47
C ASN A 130 7.79 -15.45 -7.99
N LYS A 131 7.32 -16.49 -8.68
CA LYS A 131 7.43 -16.58 -10.15
C LYS A 131 6.36 -15.73 -10.81
N SER A 132 5.13 -15.80 -10.32
CA SER A 132 4.01 -15.00 -10.81
C SER A 132 4.08 -13.54 -10.32
N TYR A 133 4.64 -13.33 -9.12
CA TYR A 133 4.68 -12.03 -8.46
C TYR A 133 6.11 -11.62 -8.09
N PRO A 134 6.80 -10.87 -8.96
CA PRO A 134 8.17 -10.46 -8.69
C PRO A 134 8.24 -9.29 -7.70
N LEU A 135 9.35 -9.24 -6.95
CA LEU A 135 9.69 -8.14 -6.04
C LEU A 135 9.85 -6.79 -6.78
N ARG A 136 10.25 -6.83 -8.05
CA ARG A 136 10.48 -5.66 -8.91
C ARG A 136 9.72 -5.84 -10.22
N TYR A 137 8.43 -5.51 -10.20
CA TYR A 137 7.63 -5.45 -11.42
C TYR A 137 7.71 -4.04 -12.02
N PRO A 138 8.04 -3.86 -13.31
CA PRO A 138 8.10 -2.54 -13.93
C PRO A 138 6.73 -1.84 -13.90
N LEU A 139 6.71 -0.57 -13.51
CA LEU A 139 5.54 0.30 -13.68
C LEU A 139 5.50 0.80 -15.13
N GLN A 140 5.18 -0.10 -16.08
CA GLN A 140 4.95 0.33 -17.46
C GLN A 140 3.74 1.28 -17.51
N ALA A 141 3.82 2.31 -18.35
CA ALA A 141 2.74 3.26 -18.53
C ALA A 141 1.44 2.52 -18.85
N LEU A 142 0.33 2.95 -18.24
CA LEU A 142 -1.01 2.49 -18.60
C LEU A 142 -1.19 2.63 -20.11
N GLU A 143 -1.13 1.53 -20.87
CA GLU A 143 -1.61 1.52 -22.25
C GLU A 143 -3.12 1.77 -22.18
N GLY A 144 -3.54 3.02 -22.40
CA GLY A 144 -4.96 3.37 -22.29
C GLY A 144 -5.32 4.84 -22.18
N SER A 145 -4.41 5.78 -21.91
CA SER A 145 -4.71 7.21 -22.12
C SER A 145 -4.42 7.63 -23.56
N ALA A 146 -5.03 6.91 -24.50
CA ALA A 146 -5.27 7.46 -25.83
C ALA A 146 -6.37 8.52 -25.68
N LYS A 147 -6.01 9.78 -25.89
CA LYS A 147 -6.97 10.72 -26.48
C LYS A 147 -7.14 10.39 -27.95
#